data_AF-A0A8S0RKR3-F1
#
_entry.id   AF-A0A8S0RKR3-F1
#
_cell.length_a   1.000
_cell.length_b   1.000
_cell.length_c   1.000
_cell.angle_alpha   90.00
_cell.angle_beta   90.00
_cell.angle_gamma   90.00
#
_symmetry.space_group_name_H-M   'P 1'
#
loop_
_entity.id
_entity.type
_entity.pdbx_description
1 polymer ?
#
loop_
_entity_poly.entity_id
_entity_poly.type
_entity_poly.pdbx_seq_one_letter_code
_entity_poly.pdbx_strand_id
1 'polypeptide(L)'
;MKHGEAGWWMEQFRNADADRNGTLNIYEFQDFLHPEDSRNEQIQRWLLRDKIRQMDYDNDQKLSLEEFEAGAYDSYRTCVEFETGWEEYHSPEGLFNKLDIDKDKFLRVEELKPMIQYLNPGELTYAKYYSSYLMHEADDNQDGKLTLDEMLNHDHTFYNAVYDNGRYGSEDDGFHDEL
;
A
#
# COMPACT_ATOMS: atom_id res chain seq x y z
N MET A 1 -15.69 4.16 11.96
CA MET A 1 -16.97 3.51 11.62
C MET A 1 -16.78 2.02 11.80
N LYS A 2 -17.78 1.25 12.23
CA LYS A 2 -17.63 -0.20 12.39
C LYS A 2 -17.50 -0.83 11.00
N HIS A 3 -16.42 -1.57 10.78
CA HIS A 3 -16.19 -2.33 9.56
C HIS A 3 -17.34 -3.34 9.34
N GLY A 4 -17.86 -3.45 8.11
CA GLY A 4 -18.92 -4.41 7.75
C GLY A 4 -20.33 -3.85 7.51
N GLU A 5 -20.59 -2.55 7.70
CA GLU A 5 -21.85 -1.98 7.22
C GLU A 5 -21.76 -1.75 5.70
N ALA A 6 -22.85 -2.03 4.97
CA ALA A 6 -22.98 -1.83 3.52
C ALA A 6 -22.54 -0.44 3.02
N GLY A 7 -22.33 0.53 3.93
CA GLY A 7 -21.77 1.84 3.69
C GLY A 7 -20.36 1.86 3.08
N TRP A 8 -19.45 0.93 3.45
CA TRP A 8 -18.09 0.92 2.87
C TRP A 8 -18.11 0.54 1.39
N TRP A 9 -18.77 -0.58 1.05
CA TRP A 9 -18.99 -1.00 -0.33
C TRP A 9 -19.76 0.05 -1.15
N MET A 10 -20.75 0.71 -0.54
CA MET A 10 -21.45 1.82 -1.17
C MET A 10 -20.55 3.04 -1.42
N GLU A 11 -19.65 3.38 -0.50
CA GLU A 11 -18.71 4.50 -0.68
C GLU A 11 -17.68 4.16 -1.77
N GLN A 12 -17.12 2.96 -1.77
CA GLN A 12 -16.23 2.44 -2.83
C GLN A 12 -16.91 2.46 -4.19
N PHE A 13 -18.11 1.87 -4.30
CA PHE A 13 -18.88 1.86 -5.55
C PHE A 13 -19.12 3.27 -6.07
N ARG A 14 -19.49 4.21 -5.18
CA ARG A 14 -19.74 5.61 -5.56
C ARG A 14 -18.49 6.37 -5.95
N ASN A 15 -17.32 6.00 -5.42
CA ASN A 15 -16.05 6.58 -5.83
C ASN A 15 -15.58 6.02 -7.18
N ALA A 16 -15.87 4.75 -7.45
CA ALA A 16 -15.54 4.06 -8.69
C ALA A 16 -16.46 4.42 -9.86
N ASP A 17 -17.76 4.65 -9.61
CA ASP A 17 -18.77 5.11 -10.57
C ASP A 17 -18.52 6.58 -10.97
N ALA A 18 -17.54 6.77 -11.86
CA ALA A 18 -17.02 8.08 -12.23
C ALA A 18 -18.04 8.91 -13.01
N ASP A 19 -18.86 8.26 -13.85
CA ASP A 19 -19.91 8.92 -14.61
C ASP A 19 -21.25 9.03 -13.85
N ARG A 20 -21.36 8.38 -12.68
CA ARG A 20 -22.51 8.40 -11.77
C ARG A 20 -23.77 7.83 -12.40
N ASN A 21 -23.64 6.87 -13.30
CA ASN A 21 -24.77 6.24 -13.97
C ASN A 21 -25.40 5.10 -13.14
N GLY A 22 -24.80 4.74 -11.99
CA GLY A 22 -25.27 3.69 -11.11
C GLY A 22 -24.84 2.27 -11.52
N THR A 23 -23.90 2.15 -12.45
CA THR A 23 -23.30 0.89 -12.92
C THR A 23 -21.79 1.08 -13.10
N LEU A 24 -21.01 0.00 -13.03
CA LEU A 24 -19.56 0.07 -13.26
C LEU A 24 -19.23 -0.56 -14.62
N ASN A 25 -18.58 0.20 -15.49
CA ASN A 25 -17.91 -0.37 -16.65
C ASN A 25 -16.62 -1.12 -16.24
N ILE A 26 -15.93 -1.77 -17.18
CA ILE A 26 -14.74 -2.58 -16.85
C ILE A 26 -13.61 -1.80 -16.16
N TYR A 27 -13.42 -0.52 -16.52
CA TYR A 27 -12.39 0.32 -15.91
C TYR A 27 -12.81 0.80 -14.53
N GLU A 28 -14.08 1.19 -14.37
CA GLU A 28 -14.65 1.55 -13.07
C GLU A 28 -14.69 0.34 -12.12
N PHE A 29 -14.92 -0.86 -12.64
CA PHE A 29 -14.87 -2.08 -11.85
C PHE A 29 -13.44 -2.45 -11.45
N GLN A 30 -12.46 -2.19 -12.31
CA GLN A 30 -11.05 -2.32 -11.94
C GLN A 30 -10.68 -1.33 -10.83
N ASP A 31 -11.10 -0.07 -10.96
CA ASP A 31 -10.94 0.97 -9.95
C ASP A 31 -11.65 0.63 -8.61
N PHE A 32 -12.73 -0.14 -8.67
CA PHE A 32 -13.43 -0.65 -7.48
C PHE A 32 -12.67 -1.80 -6.80
N LEU A 33 -12.12 -2.74 -7.58
CA LEU A 33 -11.40 -3.90 -7.04
C LEU A 33 -9.97 -3.56 -6.57
N HIS A 34 -9.30 -2.69 -7.31
CA HIS A 34 -7.91 -2.29 -7.11
C HIS A 34 -7.81 -0.76 -7.06
N PRO A 35 -8.47 -0.09 -6.10
CA PRO A 35 -8.42 1.37 -5.97
C PRO A 35 -6.99 1.91 -5.81
N GLU A 36 -6.09 1.10 -5.25
CA GLU A 36 -4.68 1.41 -5.03
C GLU A 36 -3.87 1.54 -6.33
N ASP A 37 -4.26 0.83 -7.38
CA ASP A 37 -3.67 0.91 -8.72
C ASP A 37 -4.40 1.90 -9.64
N SER A 38 -5.45 2.55 -9.13
CA SER A 38 -6.25 3.49 -9.89
C SER A 38 -5.46 4.75 -10.26
N ARG A 39 -5.66 5.23 -11.48
CA ARG A 39 -5.20 6.56 -11.94
C ARG A 39 -6.24 7.66 -11.71
N ASN A 40 -7.40 7.31 -11.15
CA ASN A 40 -8.47 8.26 -10.88
C ASN A 40 -8.11 9.08 -9.63
N GLU A 41 -7.87 10.38 -9.81
CA GLU A 41 -7.52 11.28 -8.71
C GLU A 41 -8.52 11.27 -7.56
N GLN A 42 -9.81 11.06 -7.83
CA GLN A 42 -10.84 11.06 -6.79
C GLN A 42 -10.70 9.85 -5.87
N ILE A 43 -10.39 8.68 -6.44
CA ILE A 43 -10.16 7.44 -5.71
C ILE A 43 -8.87 7.55 -4.90
N GLN A 44 -7.79 8.06 -5.51
CA GLN A 44 -6.53 8.30 -4.83
C GLN A 44 -6.68 9.26 -3.62
N ARG A 45 -7.41 10.38 -3.80
CA ARG A 45 -7.71 11.31 -2.70
C ARG A 45 -8.54 10.64 -1.60
N TRP A 46 -9.50 9.81 -1.97
CA TRP A 46 -10.33 9.07 -1.02
C TRP A 46 -9.50 8.09 -0.19
N LEU A 47 -8.65 7.29 -0.84
CA LEU A 47 -7.72 6.37 -0.16
C LEU A 47 -6.79 7.10 0.82
N LEU A 48 -6.16 8.19 0.38
CA LEU A 48 -5.26 8.98 1.22
C LEU A 48 -6.00 9.62 2.40
N ARG A 49 -7.23 10.09 2.19
CA ARG A 49 -8.06 10.61 3.28
C ARG A 49 -8.41 9.53 4.29
N ASP A 50 -8.70 8.31 3.83
CA ASP A 50 -8.96 7.18 4.73
C ASP A 50 -7.72 6.82 5.54
N LYS A 51 -6.54 6.76 4.90
CA LYS A 51 -5.26 6.53 5.57
C LYS A 51 -4.93 7.63 6.59
N ILE A 52 -5.10 8.92 6.24
CA ILE A 52 -4.93 10.01 7.21
C ILE A 52 -5.82 9.79 8.42
N ARG A 53 -7.11 9.49 8.24
CA ARG A 53 -8.05 9.26 9.35
C ARG A 53 -7.65 8.12 10.29
N GLN A 54 -6.93 7.12 9.81
CA GLN A 54 -6.44 6.01 10.63
C GLN A 54 -5.23 6.42 11.49
N MET A 55 -4.45 7.40 11.04
CA MET A 55 -3.21 7.87 11.67
C MET A 55 -3.37 9.19 12.45
N ASP A 56 -4.41 9.96 12.14
CA ASP A 56 -4.75 11.25 12.73
C ASP A 56 -5.37 11.06 14.12
N TYR A 57 -4.53 11.20 15.15
CA TYR A 57 -4.92 10.99 16.55
C TYR A 57 -5.63 12.21 17.12
N ASP A 58 -5.27 13.42 16.69
CA ASP A 58 -5.86 14.66 17.19
C ASP A 58 -7.13 15.12 16.44
N ASN A 59 -7.47 14.43 15.34
CA ASN A 59 -8.62 14.61 14.46
C ASN A 59 -8.65 15.95 13.71
N ASP A 60 -7.48 16.51 13.37
CA ASP A 60 -7.37 17.77 12.63
C ASP A 60 -7.35 17.60 11.09
N GLN A 61 -7.47 16.36 10.60
CA GLN A 61 -7.55 15.93 9.20
C GLN A 61 -6.27 16.10 8.38
N LYS A 62 -5.12 16.18 9.06
CA LYS A 62 -3.79 16.24 8.48
C LYS A 62 -2.85 15.46 9.39
N LEU A 63 -1.62 15.22 8.94
CA LEU A 63 -0.63 14.51 9.75
C LEU A 63 0.41 15.48 10.26
N SER A 64 0.56 15.55 11.57
CA SER A 64 1.77 16.08 12.20
C SER A 64 2.97 15.15 11.95
N LEU A 65 4.19 15.64 12.23
CA LEU A 65 5.40 14.81 12.12
C LEU A 65 5.32 13.57 13.01
N GLU A 66 4.77 13.70 14.22
CA GLU A 66 4.63 12.58 15.17
C GLU A 66 3.67 11.50 14.64
N GLU A 67 2.54 11.91 14.06
CA GLU A 67 1.58 10.99 13.44
C GLU A 67 2.12 10.35 12.16
N PHE A 68 2.85 11.12 11.35
CA PHE A 68 3.53 10.60 10.18
C PHE A 68 4.57 9.55 10.54
N GLU A 69 5.39 9.81 11.56
CA GLU A 69 6.40 8.86 12.07
C GLU A 69 5.77 7.58 12.60
N ALA A 70 4.68 7.70 13.36
CA ALA A 70 4.03 6.57 14.00
C ALA A 70 3.22 5.67 13.03
N GLY A 71 2.89 6.16 11.83
CA GLY A 71 2.06 5.42 10.87
C GLY A 71 2.68 5.36 9.47
N ALA A 72 2.65 6.48 8.75
CA ALA A 72 2.98 6.53 7.33
C ALA A 72 4.45 6.18 7.03
N TYR A 73 5.36 6.57 7.91
CA TYR A 73 6.79 6.35 7.74
C TYR A 73 7.16 4.87 7.81
N ASP A 74 6.51 4.09 8.67
CA ASP A 74 6.78 2.66 8.78
C ASP A 74 6.43 1.92 7.50
N SER A 75 5.30 2.23 6.86
CA SER A 75 4.92 1.67 5.56
C SER A 75 5.93 2.02 4.46
N TYR A 76 6.43 3.26 4.44
CA TYR A 76 7.50 3.66 3.52
C TYR A 76 8.79 2.90 3.76
N ARG A 77 9.23 2.83 5.02
CA ARG A 77 10.50 2.18 5.41
C ARG A 77 10.52 0.72 4.99
N THR A 78 9.47 -0.03 5.27
CA THR A 78 9.36 -1.45 4.87
C THR A 78 9.42 -1.62 3.37
N CYS A 79 8.77 -0.77 2.58
CA CYS A 79 8.85 -0.88 1.11
C CYS A 79 10.26 -0.56 0.58
N VAL A 80 10.88 0.53 1.05
CA VAL A 80 12.20 0.99 0.54
C VAL A 80 13.34 0.07 0.93
N GLU A 81 13.27 -0.55 2.12
CA GLU A 81 14.20 -1.59 2.54
C GLU A 81 14.29 -2.71 1.49
N PHE A 82 13.15 -3.18 1.00
CA PHE A 82 13.07 -4.28 0.04
C PHE A 82 13.29 -3.85 -1.41
N GLU A 83 12.85 -2.66 -1.81
CA GLU A 83 13.00 -2.21 -3.20
C GLU A 83 14.43 -1.76 -3.53
N THR A 84 15.12 -1.10 -2.59
CA THR A 84 16.40 -0.42 -2.88
C THR A 84 17.55 -0.86 -1.99
N GLY A 85 17.32 -1.78 -1.03
CA GLY A 85 18.36 -2.18 -0.09
C GLY A 85 18.91 -1.00 0.71
N TRP A 86 18.04 -0.04 1.07
CA TRP A 86 18.35 1.19 1.81
C TRP A 86 19.05 2.32 1.04
N GLU A 87 19.28 2.19 -0.27
CA GLU A 87 19.94 3.26 -1.05
C GLU A 87 19.15 4.58 -1.05
N GLU A 88 17.81 4.52 -0.98
CA GLU A 88 16.92 5.69 -0.95
C GLU A 88 16.37 5.99 0.46
N TYR A 89 17.10 5.63 1.51
CA TYR A 89 16.68 5.91 2.88
C TYR A 89 16.63 7.41 3.17
N HIS A 90 15.47 7.89 3.59
CA HIS A 90 15.25 9.23 4.11
C HIS A 90 14.91 9.11 5.59
N SER A 91 15.47 9.98 6.46
CA SER A 91 14.98 10.06 7.84
C SER A 91 13.51 10.49 7.84
N PRO A 92 12.73 10.19 8.89
CA PRO A 92 11.33 10.59 8.92
C PRO A 92 11.15 12.08 8.73
N GLU A 93 11.98 12.91 9.38
CA GLU A 93 11.94 14.36 9.23
C GLU A 93 12.40 14.79 7.84
N GLY A 94 13.37 14.10 7.24
CA GLY A 94 13.84 14.37 5.89
C GLY A 94 12.75 14.13 4.85
N LEU A 95 12.01 13.02 4.98
CA LEU A 95 10.89 12.69 4.11
C LEU A 95 9.70 13.62 4.36
N PHE A 96 9.36 13.88 5.61
CA PHE A 96 8.30 14.82 5.99
C PHE A 96 8.54 16.20 5.38
N ASN A 97 9.75 16.77 5.55
CA ASN A 97 10.10 18.09 4.99
C ASN A 97 10.13 18.10 3.45
N LYS A 98 10.30 16.95 2.81
CA LYS A 98 10.23 16.83 1.34
C LYS A 98 8.79 16.83 0.84
N LEU A 99 7.87 16.25 1.63
CA LEU A 99 6.44 16.17 1.33
C LEU A 99 5.70 17.46 1.70
N ASP A 100 6.11 18.15 2.77
CA ASP A 100 5.55 19.41 3.25
C ASP A 100 5.97 20.57 2.31
N ILE A 101 5.17 20.77 1.25
CA ILE A 101 5.48 21.73 0.18
C ILE A 101 5.22 23.15 0.65
N ASP A 102 4.13 23.36 1.40
CA ASP A 102 3.72 24.68 1.87
C ASP A 102 4.41 25.11 3.18
N LYS A 103 5.12 24.18 3.84
CA LYS A 103 5.90 24.37 5.05
C LYS A 103 5.06 24.76 6.26
N ASP A 104 3.81 24.31 6.30
CA ASP A 104 2.90 24.52 7.43
C ASP A 104 3.15 23.55 8.60
N LYS A 105 4.07 22.59 8.42
CA LYS A 105 4.42 21.50 9.34
C LYS A 105 3.36 20.43 9.50
N PHE A 106 2.47 20.29 8.53
CA PHE A 106 1.50 19.22 8.46
C PHE A 106 1.45 18.66 7.04
N LEU A 107 1.06 17.39 6.92
CA LEU A 107 0.87 16.75 5.61
C LEU A 107 -0.62 16.58 5.33
N ARG A 108 -1.06 17.16 4.22
CA ARG A 108 -2.44 17.02 3.72
C ARG A 108 -2.52 15.97 2.61
N VAL A 109 -3.75 15.61 2.24
CA VAL A 109 -4.04 14.65 1.14
C VAL A 109 -3.22 14.92 -0.12
N GLU A 110 -3.09 16.17 -0.54
CA GLU A 110 -2.36 16.53 -1.77
C GLU A 110 -0.85 16.29 -1.67
N GLU A 111 -0.28 16.49 -0.49
CA GLU A 111 1.15 16.34 -0.20
C GLU A 111 1.54 14.87 0.00
N LEU A 112 0.58 14.04 0.43
CA LEU A 112 0.75 12.59 0.57
C LEU A 112 0.52 11.80 -0.72
N LYS A 113 0.13 12.45 -1.82
CA LYS A 113 -0.02 11.77 -3.13
C LYS A 113 1.22 10.97 -3.56
N PRO A 114 2.47 11.48 -3.43
CA PRO A 114 3.66 10.70 -3.74
C PRO A 114 3.83 9.46 -2.86
N MET A 115 3.16 9.42 -1.71
CA MET A 115 3.24 8.32 -0.75
C MET A 115 2.20 7.22 -1.00
N ILE A 116 1.28 7.40 -1.95
CA ILE A 116 0.14 6.50 -2.12
C ILE A 116 0.54 5.04 -2.34
N GLN A 117 1.57 4.78 -3.15
CA GLN A 117 2.06 3.42 -3.45
C GLN A 117 2.69 2.71 -2.25
N TYR A 118 3.06 3.46 -1.21
CA TYR A 118 3.65 2.93 0.02
C TYR A 118 2.59 2.77 1.11
N LEU A 119 1.60 3.67 1.14
CA LEU A 119 0.49 3.65 2.10
C LEU A 119 -0.62 2.68 1.70
N ASN A 120 -0.77 2.45 0.40
CA ASN A 120 -1.67 1.47 -0.20
C ASN A 120 -0.87 0.74 -1.30
N PRO A 121 -0.03 -0.24 -0.94
CA PRO A 121 0.73 -0.99 -1.92
C PRO A 121 -0.22 -1.81 -2.79
N GLY A 122 -0.18 -1.56 -4.11
CA GLY A 122 -0.94 -2.33 -5.09
C GLY A 122 -0.25 -3.62 -5.51
N GLU A 123 -0.92 -4.33 -6.41
CA GLU A 123 -0.50 -5.64 -6.90
C GLU A 123 0.90 -5.60 -7.51
N LEU A 124 1.25 -4.49 -8.18
CA LEU A 124 2.59 -4.32 -8.73
C LEU A 124 3.66 -4.20 -7.65
N THR A 125 3.40 -3.46 -6.58
CA THR A 125 4.34 -3.30 -5.46
C THR A 125 4.54 -4.64 -4.76
N TYR A 126 3.43 -5.37 -4.53
CA TYR A 126 3.46 -6.72 -3.99
C TYR A 126 4.26 -7.67 -4.87
N ALA A 127 3.99 -7.70 -6.19
CA ALA A 127 4.70 -8.55 -7.13
C ALA A 127 6.21 -8.27 -7.15
N LYS A 128 6.62 -6.99 -7.11
CA LYS A 128 8.03 -6.60 -7.00
C LYS A 128 8.65 -7.11 -5.71
N TYR A 129 8.02 -6.84 -4.57
CA TYR A 129 8.49 -7.26 -3.26
C TYR A 129 8.74 -8.78 -3.21
N TYR A 130 7.74 -9.59 -3.58
CA TYR A 130 7.87 -11.05 -3.53
C TYR A 130 8.89 -11.56 -4.53
N SER A 131 8.98 -10.96 -5.72
CA SER A 131 10.01 -11.35 -6.69
C SER A 131 11.43 -11.08 -6.20
N SER A 132 11.66 -9.93 -5.56
CA SER A 132 12.96 -9.57 -4.96
C SER A 132 13.29 -10.46 -3.76
N TYR A 133 12.31 -10.70 -2.89
CA TYR A 133 12.48 -11.59 -1.73
C TYR A 133 12.83 -13.01 -2.16
N LEU A 134 12.08 -13.60 -3.10
CA LEU A 134 12.34 -14.94 -3.62
C LEU A 134 13.71 -15.04 -4.30
N MET A 135 14.12 -14.01 -5.04
CA MET A 135 15.47 -13.96 -5.63
C MET A 135 16.53 -13.97 -4.52
N HIS A 136 16.40 -13.11 -3.51
CA HIS A 136 17.35 -13.02 -2.40
C HIS A 136 17.50 -14.33 -1.61
N GLU A 137 16.38 -15.02 -1.35
CA GLU A 137 16.40 -16.24 -0.55
C GLU A 137 16.95 -17.46 -1.30
N ALA A 138 16.76 -17.53 -2.62
CA ALA A 138 17.06 -18.73 -3.39
C ALA A 138 18.31 -18.63 -4.30
N ASP A 139 18.80 -17.43 -4.58
CA ASP A 139 20.04 -17.23 -5.37
C ASP A 139 21.29 -17.51 -4.52
N ASP A 140 21.56 -18.79 -4.29
CA ASP A 140 22.68 -19.28 -3.47
C ASP A 140 24.05 -18.77 -3.97
N ASN A 141 24.18 -18.59 -5.29
CA ASN A 141 25.43 -18.21 -5.91
C ASN A 141 25.57 -16.69 -6.15
N GLN A 142 24.50 -15.92 -5.90
CA GLN A 142 24.42 -14.47 -6.00
C GLN A 142 24.74 -13.92 -7.40
N ASP A 143 24.41 -14.65 -8.48
CA ASP A 143 24.57 -14.17 -9.86
C ASP A 143 23.38 -13.38 -10.39
N GLY A 144 22.35 -13.18 -9.56
CA GLY A 144 21.11 -12.47 -9.86
C GLY A 144 20.15 -13.29 -10.71
N LYS A 145 20.29 -14.62 -10.74
CA LYS A 145 19.44 -15.55 -11.49
C LYS A 145 19.11 -16.76 -10.64
N LEU A 146 18.03 -17.42 -11.04
CA LEU A 146 17.60 -18.67 -10.41
C LEU A 146 17.74 -19.83 -11.38
N THR A 147 18.53 -20.81 -10.99
CA THR A 147 18.52 -22.14 -11.59
C THR A 147 17.37 -22.98 -11.03
N LEU A 148 16.97 -24.02 -11.75
CA LEU A 148 15.95 -24.94 -11.25
C LEU A 148 16.40 -25.64 -9.96
N ASP A 149 17.70 -25.96 -9.84
CA ASP A 149 18.24 -26.61 -8.65
C ASP A 149 18.16 -25.71 -7.42
N GLU A 150 18.49 -24.42 -7.55
CA GLU A 150 18.29 -23.40 -6.51
C GLU A 150 16.82 -23.30 -6.09
N MET A 151 15.90 -23.21 -7.06
CA MET A 151 14.47 -23.18 -6.75
C MET A 151 13.96 -24.43 -6.03
N LEU A 152 14.51 -25.61 -6.36
CA LEU A 152 14.13 -26.89 -5.73
C LEU A 152 14.76 -27.07 -4.35
N ASN A 153 15.96 -26.52 -4.12
CA ASN A 153 16.61 -26.54 -2.81
C ASN A 153 15.93 -25.59 -1.82
N HIS A 154 15.24 -24.55 -2.34
CA HIS A 154 14.46 -23.58 -1.60
C HIS A 154 12.95 -23.70 -1.86
N ASP A 155 12.48 -24.91 -2.16
CA ASP A 155 11.09 -25.20 -2.58
C ASP A 155 10.04 -24.66 -1.60
N HIS A 156 10.32 -24.73 -0.30
CA HIS A 156 9.44 -24.24 0.76
C HIS A 156 9.21 -22.72 0.70
N THR A 157 10.22 -21.94 0.27
CA THR A 157 10.12 -20.48 0.12
C THR A 157 9.18 -20.13 -1.04
N PHE A 158 9.32 -20.81 -2.18
CA PHE A 158 8.43 -20.62 -3.33
C PHE A 158 7.01 -21.13 -3.06
N TYR A 159 6.88 -22.27 -2.40
CA TYR A 159 5.56 -22.81 -2.05
C TYR A 159 4.83 -21.86 -1.09
N ASN A 160 5.51 -21.33 -0.07
CA ASN A 160 4.91 -20.36 0.83
C ASN A 160 4.56 -19.05 0.11
N ALA A 161 5.41 -18.53 -0.77
CA ALA A 161 5.08 -17.30 -1.50
C ALA A 161 3.86 -17.45 -2.43
N VAL A 162 3.56 -18.66 -2.93
CA VAL A 162 2.41 -18.91 -3.81
C VAL A 162 1.14 -19.30 -3.03
N TYR A 163 1.30 -20.04 -1.92
CA TYR A 163 0.18 -20.67 -1.20
C TYR A 163 -0.05 -20.13 0.21
N ASP A 164 0.90 -19.38 0.78
CA ASP A 164 0.80 -18.75 2.12
C ASP A 164 0.36 -17.27 2.06
N ASN A 165 -0.16 -16.83 0.90
CA ASN A 165 -0.91 -15.58 0.71
C ASN A 165 -2.13 -15.42 1.65
N GLY A 166 -2.38 -16.37 2.57
CA GLY A 166 -3.47 -16.33 3.55
C GLY A 166 -3.03 -16.27 5.02
N ARG A 167 -1.74 -16.09 5.36
CA ARG A 167 -1.30 -16.00 6.77
C ARG A 167 -0.55 -14.75 7.19
N TYR A 168 -0.03 -13.98 6.23
CA TYR A 168 0.48 -12.63 6.49
C TYR A 168 -0.45 -11.53 5.95
N GLY A 169 -1.64 -11.91 5.47
CA GLY A 169 -2.78 -11.02 5.19
C GLY A 169 -3.84 -11.13 6.28
N SER A 170 -3.45 -11.13 7.55
CA SER A 170 -4.43 -11.27 8.65
C SER A 170 -4.08 -10.50 9.92
N GLU A 171 -3.26 -9.45 9.82
CA GLU A 171 -3.19 -8.43 10.88
C GLU A 171 -3.50 -7.01 10.38
N ASP A 172 -3.62 -6.77 9.07
CA ASP A 172 -4.22 -5.54 8.51
C ASP A 172 -5.11 -5.77 7.26
N ASP A 173 -5.45 -7.02 6.96
CA ASP A 173 -6.69 -7.28 6.22
C ASP A 173 -7.78 -7.37 7.28
N GLY A 174 -8.48 -6.26 7.48
CA GLY A 174 -9.72 -6.28 8.22
C GLY A 174 -10.60 -7.36 7.59
N PHE A 175 -10.72 -8.50 8.27
CA PHE A 175 -11.67 -9.57 7.96
C PHE A 175 -13.00 -8.93 7.59
N HIS A 176 -13.25 -8.81 6.30
CA HIS A 176 -14.59 -8.58 5.77
C HIS A 176 -15.25 -9.95 5.89
N ASP A 177 -15.75 -10.25 7.10
CA ASP A 177 -16.52 -11.45 7.38
C ASP A 177 -17.72 -11.45 6.42
N GLU A 178 -17.60 -12.21 5.33
CA GLU A 178 -18.70 -12.53 4.45
C GLU A 178 -19.66 -13.44 5.20
N LEU A 179 -20.78 -12.91 5.69
CA LEU A 179 -22.01 -13.65 5.98
C LEU A 179 -23.23 -12.72 6.02
#